data_AF-A0A534RFB5-F1
#
_entry.id   AF-A0A534RFB5-F1
#
_cell.length_a   1.000
_cell.length_b   1.000
_cell.length_c   1.000
_cell.angle_alpha   90.00
_cell.angle_beta   90.00
_cell.angle_gamma   90.00
#
_symmetry.space_group_name_H-M   'P 1'
#
loop_
_entity.id
_entity.type
_entity.pdbx_description
1 polymer ?
#
loop_
_entity_poly.entity_id
_entity_poly.type
_entity_poly.pdbx_seq_one_letter_code
_entity_poly.pdbx_strand_id
1 'polypeptide(L)'
;MPGSSSWWRREAIRSCARPSPRSPGASSTTSTGPSASSFPRRSSRTPSSRWHRRSPGRRETYAELVRRLSHQSVLKHFDAYADIDWDGDDFRIDPADPRWELGPEDSLGETAWYRAQPPDIRARIGLHLVATFMKTGLQFESILKRGLLDFAFDLPNGSPEYRYVYHEVIEEAQHALMFQEFVNRTGFDIPGLGGLDRFLSRTVIRLARIFPELFFFFVLGGEDPIDHVQRTALRGGRDLHPLLLRIMQIHVTEEARHLCFARHYLKRNVPHLGPARRLALSVLTPVILAVMAQRMMQPSGQIVRQYGIPGAVVDEAYRRSPRHREKTLAALAKVRELCRELGLLTPVSTRVWQLLGIWNASPAA
;
A
#
# COMPACT_ATOMS: atom_id res chain seq x y z
N MET A 1 5.77 9.11 -24.48
CA MET A 1 5.27 10.13 -23.53
C MET A 1 6.31 10.44 -22.44
N PRO A 2 7.27 11.36 -22.65
CA PRO A 2 8.26 11.71 -21.64
C PRO A 2 7.73 12.86 -20.76
N GLY A 3 7.11 12.52 -19.63
CA GLY A 3 6.60 13.53 -18.67
C GLY A 3 5.89 12.95 -17.45
N SER A 4 5.28 11.78 -17.57
CA SER A 4 4.53 11.12 -16.48
C SER A 4 5.39 10.70 -15.30
N SER A 5 6.66 10.36 -15.54
CA SER A 5 7.55 9.78 -14.51
C SER A 5 7.94 10.76 -13.39
N SER A 6 7.80 12.08 -13.60
CA SER A 6 8.22 13.10 -12.62
C SER A 6 7.08 13.62 -11.72
N TRP A 7 5.84 13.41 -12.12
CA TRP A 7 4.65 13.93 -11.44
C TRP A 7 4.30 13.06 -10.22
N TRP A 8 4.10 11.75 -10.42
CA TRP A 8 3.73 10.83 -9.34
C TRP A 8 4.79 10.76 -8.21
N ARG A 9 6.08 10.90 -8.55
CA ARG A 9 7.20 10.96 -7.58
C ARG A 9 7.07 12.13 -6.61
N ARG A 10 6.58 13.28 -7.08
CA ARG A 10 6.33 14.46 -6.24
C ARG A 10 5.00 14.35 -5.48
N GLU A 11 4.05 13.57 -5.99
CA GLU A 11 2.71 13.39 -5.43
C GLU A 11 2.69 12.49 -4.18
N ALA A 12 3.30 11.30 -4.24
CA ALA A 12 3.30 10.34 -3.14
C ALA A 12 4.00 10.86 -1.86
N ILE A 13 4.99 11.74 -2.04
CA ILE A 13 5.67 12.45 -0.93
C ILE A 13 4.76 13.54 -0.34
N ARG A 14 3.89 14.15 -1.15
CA ARG A 14 2.98 15.25 -0.74
C ARG A 14 1.72 14.80 -0.02
N SER A 15 1.30 13.53 -0.11
CA SER A 15 0.10 13.05 0.58
C SER A 15 0.25 13.09 2.11
N CYS A 16 1.45 12.76 2.61
CA CYS A 16 1.81 12.93 4.02
C CYS A 16 2.38 14.31 4.35
N ALA A 17 3.12 14.94 3.42
CA ALA A 17 3.81 16.19 3.68
C ALA A 17 2.84 17.38 3.70
N ARG A 18 3.11 18.35 4.58
CA ARG A 18 2.37 19.61 4.62
C ARG A 18 2.43 20.30 3.25
N PRO A 19 1.35 20.95 2.80
CA PRO A 19 1.46 21.86 1.67
C PRO A 19 2.45 22.98 2.06
N SER A 20 3.50 23.17 1.26
CA SER A 20 4.37 24.33 1.39
C SER A 20 3.53 25.62 1.29
N PRO A 21 3.81 26.66 2.09
CA PRO A 21 3.15 27.95 1.91
C PRO A 21 3.46 28.44 0.50
N ARG A 22 2.43 28.56 -0.36
CA ARG A 22 2.58 29.17 -1.68
C ARG A 22 2.94 30.64 -1.50
N SER A 23 4.05 31.07 -2.07
CA SER A 23 4.36 32.48 -2.29
C SER A 23 3.29 33.08 -3.21
N PRO A 24 2.75 34.29 -2.93
CA PRO A 24 1.79 34.93 -3.81
C PRO A 24 2.52 35.47 -5.05
N GLY A 25 2.39 34.76 -6.17
CA GLY A 25 2.91 35.17 -7.48
C GLY A 25 1.86 35.96 -8.27
N ALA A 26 2.24 37.19 -8.61
CA ALA A 26 1.69 38.19 -9.52
C ALA A 26 0.48 37.82 -10.40
N SER A 27 -0.56 38.63 -10.26
CA SER A 27 -1.62 38.89 -11.22
C SER A 27 -1.08 39.55 -12.50
N SER A 28 -1.39 38.99 -13.67
CA SER A 28 -1.31 39.69 -14.95
C SER A 28 -2.72 39.97 -15.50
N THR A 29 -2.93 41.23 -15.84
CA THR A 29 -4.13 41.85 -16.41
C THR A 29 -3.96 42.07 -17.91
N THR A 30 -5.01 41.85 -18.71
CA THR A 30 -5.29 42.46 -20.05
C THR A 30 -6.69 41.96 -20.49
N SER A 31 -7.77 42.75 -20.33
CA SER A 31 -8.44 43.69 -21.26
C SER A 31 -9.16 43.06 -22.49
N THR A 32 -10.51 42.95 -22.45
CA THR A 32 -11.57 43.64 -23.29
C THR A 32 -11.69 43.19 -24.76
N GLY A 33 -12.86 42.90 -25.39
CA GLY A 33 -14.33 43.00 -25.15
C GLY A 33 -15.08 42.18 -26.26
N PRO A 34 -16.32 42.49 -26.71
CA PRO A 34 -17.60 42.71 -25.99
C PRO A 34 -18.81 41.82 -26.47
N SER A 35 -19.90 41.82 -25.65
CA SER A 35 -21.36 41.76 -25.99
C SER A 35 -21.97 40.52 -26.68
N ALA A 36 -23.15 39.96 -26.37
CA ALA A 36 -24.15 40.09 -25.31
C ALA A 36 -25.18 38.94 -25.47
N SER A 37 -25.75 38.42 -24.37
CA SER A 37 -27.17 38.03 -24.29
C SER A 37 -27.59 37.92 -22.82
N SER A 38 -28.81 38.36 -22.56
CA SER A 38 -29.33 38.86 -21.29
C SER A 38 -30.24 37.86 -20.58
N PHE A 39 -29.98 37.58 -19.30
CA PHE A 39 -30.96 37.05 -18.32
C PHE A 39 -30.73 37.67 -16.94
N PRO A 40 -31.77 37.84 -16.11
CA PRO A 40 -31.79 38.82 -15.02
C PRO A 40 -30.99 38.37 -13.78
N ARG A 41 -30.24 39.33 -13.21
CA ARG A 41 -29.43 39.17 -11.99
C ARG A 41 -30.29 38.88 -10.77
N ARG A 42 -30.13 37.68 -10.19
CA ARG A 42 -30.50 37.40 -8.79
C ARG A 42 -29.33 37.82 -7.88
N SER A 43 -29.62 38.65 -6.90
CA SER A 43 -28.71 39.07 -5.83
C SER A 43 -28.12 37.85 -5.10
N SER A 44 -26.84 37.56 -5.34
CA SER A 44 -26.06 36.58 -4.56
C SER A 44 -25.12 37.33 -3.62
N ARG A 45 -25.51 37.46 -2.34
CA ARG A 45 -24.55 37.72 -1.26
C ARG A 45 -23.62 36.52 -1.18
N THR A 46 -22.40 36.67 -1.69
CA THR A 46 -21.31 35.70 -1.53
C THR A 46 -20.96 35.61 -0.04
N PRO A 47 -21.04 34.44 0.61
CA PRO A 47 -20.41 34.28 1.91
C PRO A 47 -18.90 34.37 1.69
N SER A 48 -18.26 35.35 2.33
CA SER A 48 -16.81 35.47 2.28
C SER A 48 -16.18 34.17 2.79
N SER A 49 -15.45 33.49 1.92
CA SER A 49 -14.68 32.30 2.25
C SER A 49 -13.56 32.71 3.20
N ARG A 50 -13.86 32.70 4.50
CA ARG A 50 -12.88 32.89 5.57
C ARG A 50 -12.06 31.62 5.72
N TRP A 51 -11.26 31.30 4.70
CA TRP A 51 -10.14 30.38 4.86
C TRP A 51 -9.16 31.04 5.82
N HIS A 52 -9.12 30.55 7.05
CA HIS A 52 -8.18 31.00 8.06
C HIS A 52 -6.76 31.00 7.49
N ARG A 53 -6.16 32.19 7.42
CA ARG A 53 -4.74 32.41 7.20
C ARG A 53 -4.00 31.72 8.37
N ARG A 54 -3.52 30.48 8.16
CA ARG A 54 -2.84 29.65 9.17
C ARG A 54 -1.55 30.36 9.63
N SER A 55 -1.41 30.59 10.94
CA SER A 55 -0.17 31.11 11.54
C SER A 55 1.00 30.14 11.32
N PRO A 56 2.19 30.61 10.92
CA PRO A 56 3.37 29.76 10.83
C PRO A 56 3.80 29.33 12.24
N GLY A 57 3.78 28.02 12.53
CA GLY A 57 4.29 27.45 13.78
C GLY A 57 3.39 26.43 14.49
N ARG A 58 2.07 26.41 14.24
CA ARG A 58 1.17 25.44 14.89
C ARG A 58 1.33 24.04 14.27
N ARG A 59 1.60 23.02 15.10
CA ARG A 59 1.54 21.60 14.68
C ARG A 59 0.10 21.26 14.27
N GLU A 60 -0.03 20.50 13.17
CA GLU A 60 -1.35 20.10 12.66
C GLU A 60 -1.97 19.13 13.68
N THR A 61 -3.23 19.36 14.05
CA THR A 61 -3.91 18.43 14.97
C THR A 61 -4.27 17.15 14.23
N TYR A 62 -4.45 16.04 14.97
CA TYR A 62 -4.87 14.77 14.37
C TYR A 62 -6.18 14.92 13.57
N ALA A 63 -7.18 15.61 14.12
CA ALA A 63 -8.45 15.85 13.43
C ALA A 63 -8.28 16.70 12.15
N GLU A 64 -7.38 17.68 12.13
CA GLU A 64 -7.06 18.45 10.92
C GLU A 64 -6.39 17.56 9.86
N LEU A 65 -5.47 16.68 10.27
CA LEU A 65 -4.82 15.71 9.39
C LEU A 65 -5.85 14.76 8.75
N VAL A 66 -6.72 14.12 9.54
CA VAL A 66 -7.71 13.17 9.02
C VAL A 66 -8.71 13.85 8.07
N ARG A 67 -9.15 15.09 8.38
CA ARG A 67 -9.99 15.87 7.46
C ARG A 67 -9.28 16.20 6.16
N ARG A 68 -7.99 16.52 6.21
CA ARG A 68 -7.18 16.77 5.01
C ARG A 68 -7.06 15.50 4.16
N LEU A 69 -6.78 14.35 4.77
CA LEU A 69 -6.74 13.07 4.07
C LEU A 69 -8.09 12.76 3.41
N SER A 70 -9.21 12.94 4.13
CA SER A 70 -10.57 12.77 3.57
C SER A 70 -10.83 13.69 2.39
N HIS A 71 -10.36 14.93 2.44
CA HIS A 71 -10.48 15.86 1.32
C HIS A 71 -9.63 15.42 0.12
N GLN A 72 -8.44 14.88 0.37
CA GLN A 72 -7.57 14.35 -0.69
C GLN A 72 -8.18 13.14 -1.39
N SER A 73 -8.87 12.25 -0.66
CA SER A 73 -9.63 11.14 -1.23
C SER A 73 -10.71 11.61 -2.21
N VAL A 74 -11.42 12.71 -1.93
CA VAL A 74 -12.38 13.27 -2.89
C VAL A 74 -11.70 13.79 -4.15
N LEU A 75 -10.54 14.44 -4.01
CA LEU A 75 -9.86 15.08 -5.15
C LEU A 75 -9.02 14.12 -5.99
N LYS A 76 -8.56 13.01 -5.39
CA LYS A 76 -7.58 12.09 -5.98
C LYS A 76 -7.97 10.66 -5.69
N HIS A 77 -9.10 10.28 -6.28
CA HIS A 77 -9.56 8.90 -6.34
C HIS A 77 -9.41 8.39 -7.78
N PHE A 78 -9.36 7.08 -7.93
CA PHE A 78 -9.42 6.42 -9.22
C PHE A 78 -10.55 5.39 -9.27
N ASP A 79 -11.17 5.25 -10.43
CA ASP A 79 -12.11 4.18 -10.73
C ASP A 79 -11.41 3.09 -11.54
N ALA A 80 -11.56 1.83 -11.12
CA ALA A 80 -10.87 0.69 -11.69
C ALA A 80 -11.13 0.53 -13.19
N TYR A 81 -12.32 0.88 -13.69
CA TYR A 81 -12.73 0.68 -15.07
C TYR A 81 -12.74 1.97 -15.90
N ALA A 82 -12.82 3.14 -15.26
CA ALA A 82 -12.76 4.42 -15.98
C ALA A 82 -11.34 4.96 -16.16
N ASP A 83 -10.42 4.69 -15.21
CA ASP A 83 -9.07 5.28 -15.22
C ASP A 83 -7.98 4.36 -15.81
N ILE A 84 -8.38 3.19 -16.29
CA ILE A 84 -7.51 2.20 -16.96
C ILE A 84 -8.16 1.83 -18.29
N ASP A 85 -7.46 2.09 -19.39
CA ASP A 85 -7.87 1.66 -20.73
C ASP A 85 -7.58 0.17 -20.92
N TRP A 86 -8.36 -0.67 -20.26
CA TRP A 86 -8.14 -2.11 -20.20
C TRP A 86 -8.04 -2.76 -21.59
N ASP A 87 -8.76 -2.22 -22.57
CA ASP A 87 -8.85 -2.76 -23.93
C ASP A 87 -7.85 -2.13 -24.91
N GLY A 88 -6.99 -1.22 -24.44
CA GLY A 88 -5.90 -0.66 -25.23
C GLY A 88 -4.84 -1.72 -25.61
N ASP A 89 -4.31 -1.63 -26.83
CA ASP A 89 -3.35 -2.61 -27.37
C ASP A 89 -2.09 -2.77 -26.50
N ASP A 90 -1.59 -1.67 -25.94
CA ASP A 90 -0.42 -1.65 -25.05
C ASP A 90 -0.66 -2.35 -23.71
N PHE A 91 -1.93 -2.58 -23.34
CA PHE A 91 -2.35 -3.17 -22.06
C PHE A 91 -2.73 -4.65 -22.19
N ARG A 92 -2.76 -5.20 -23.41
CA ARG A 92 -3.03 -6.61 -23.65
C ARG A 92 -1.99 -7.49 -22.96
N ILE A 93 -2.45 -8.42 -22.13
CA ILE A 93 -1.58 -9.38 -21.44
C ILE A 93 -1.21 -10.51 -22.40
N ASP A 94 0.07 -10.62 -22.72
CA ASP A 94 0.67 -11.78 -23.37
C ASP A 94 1.58 -12.52 -22.37
N PRO A 95 1.30 -13.78 -22.02
CA PRO A 95 2.14 -14.57 -21.11
C PRO A 95 3.59 -14.78 -21.59
N ALA A 96 3.89 -14.57 -22.87
CA ALA A 96 5.24 -14.67 -23.43
C ALA A 96 5.96 -13.31 -23.54
N ASP A 97 5.33 -12.21 -23.10
CA ASP A 97 5.93 -10.88 -23.18
C ASP A 97 7.16 -10.77 -22.25
N PRO A 98 8.35 -10.42 -22.79
CA PRO A 98 9.59 -10.34 -22.01
C PRO A 98 9.56 -9.32 -20.87
N ARG A 99 8.63 -8.35 -20.89
CA ARG A 99 8.42 -7.37 -19.80
C ARG A 99 7.94 -8.03 -18.50
N TRP A 100 7.44 -9.27 -18.57
CA TRP A 100 7.11 -10.07 -17.39
C TRP A 100 8.30 -10.82 -16.79
N GLU A 101 9.45 -10.92 -17.48
CA GLU A 101 10.60 -11.62 -16.95
C GLU A 101 11.09 -11.00 -15.63
N LEU A 102 11.33 -11.86 -14.64
CA LEU A 102 12.04 -11.51 -13.41
C LEU A 102 13.49 -11.16 -13.75
N GLY A 103 13.95 -9.99 -13.33
CA GLY A 103 15.37 -9.64 -13.47
C GLY A 103 16.21 -9.86 -12.21
N PRO A 104 17.44 -9.34 -12.19
CA PRO A 104 18.48 -9.70 -11.22
C PRO A 104 18.27 -9.11 -9.82
N GLU A 105 17.20 -8.37 -9.58
CA GLU A 105 16.75 -7.93 -8.26
C GLU A 105 15.56 -8.72 -7.73
N ASP A 106 15.02 -9.68 -8.50
CA ASP A 106 14.13 -10.70 -7.96
C ASP A 106 14.94 -11.91 -7.47
N SER A 107 14.59 -12.40 -6.29
CA SER A 107 15.27 -13.54 -5.65
C SER A 107 15.30 -14.79 -6.54
N LEU A 108 14.23 -15.10 -7.26
CA LEU A 108 14.17 -16.24 -8.18
C LEU A 108 14.86 -15.90 -9.51
N GLY A 109 14.72 -14.65 -9.99
CA GLY A 109 15.37 -14.15 -11.20
C GLY A 109 16.89 -14.29 -11.21
N GLU A 110 17.50 -14.27 -10.02
CA GLU A 110 18.94 -14.42 -9.82
C GLU A 110 19.45 -15.88 -9.94
N THR A 111 18.57 -16.88 -9.86
CA THR A 111 18.96 -18.30 -9.81
C THR A 111 19.39 -18.82 -11.18
N ALA A 112 20.35 -19.75 -11.20
CA ALA A 112 20.75 -20.42 -12.43
C ALA A 112 19.60 -21.21 -13.05
N TRP A 113 18.75 -21.83 -12.21
CA TRP A 113 17.58 -22.58 -12.65
C TRP A 113 16.59 -21.71 -13.45
N TYR A 114 16.28 -20.51 -12.96
CA TYR A 114 15.35 -19.60 -13.64
C TYR A 114 15.94 -19.10 -14.96
N ARG A 115 17.21 -18.69 -14.96
CA ARG A 115 17.89 -18.20 -16.18
C ARG A 115 18.02 -19.26 -17.28
N ALA A 116 18.09 -20.53 -16.90
CA ALA A 116 18.14 -21.65 -17.84
C ALA A 116 16.78 -21.96 -18.50
N GLN A 117 15.67 -21.41 -17.98
CA GLN A 117 14.36 -21.59 -18.61
C GLN A 117 14.27 -20.85 -19.95
N PRO A 118 13.48 -21.35 -20.92
CA PRO A 118 13.15 -20.61 -22.13
C PRO A 118 12.54 -19.23 -21.84
N PRO A 119 12.77 -18.20 -22.68
CA PRO A 119 12.27 -16.84 -22.43
C PRO A 119 10.76 -16.74 -22.19
N ASP A 120 9.96 -17.49 -22.94
CA ASP A 120 8.50 -17.54 -22.79
C ASP A 120 8.08 -18.17 -21.44
N ILE A 121 8.83 -19.15 -20.95
CA ILE A 121 8.61 -19.75 -19.63
C ILE A 121 9.01 -18.77 -18.52
N ARG A 122 10.12 -18.04 -18.68
CA ARG A 122 10.53 -16.98 -17.73
C ARG A 122 9.48 -15.90 -17.61
N ALA A 123 8.99 -15.38 -18.74
CA ALA A 123 7.91 -14.39 -18.79
C ALA A 123 6.63 -14.92 -18.12
N ARG A 124 6.23 -16.15 -18.45
CA ARG A 124 5.04 -16.79 -17.87
C ARG A 124 5.14 -16.97 -16.35
N ILE A 125 6.30 -17.39 -15.84
CA ILE A 125 6.55 -17.48 -14.39
C ILE A 125 6.37 -16.11 -13.74
N GLY A 126 6.98 -15.07 -14.30
CA GLY A 126 6.89 -13.71 -13.76
C GLY A 126 5.47 -13.15 -13.78
N LEU A 127 4.73 -13.30 -14.88
CA LEU A 127 3.32 -12.91 -14.95
C LEU A 127 2.48 -13.65 -13.90
N HIS A 128 2.70 -14.96 -13.72
CA HIS A 128 1.94 -15.75 -12.76
C HIS A 128 2.27 -15.38 -11.31
N LEU A 129 3.52 -15.02 -11.01
CA LEU A 129 3.88 -14.46 -9.70
C LEU A 129 3.14 -13.14 -9.44
N VAL A 130 3.15 -12.21 -10.40
CA VAL A 130 2.42 -10.94 -10.29
C VAL A 130 0.92 -11.19 -10.08
N ALA A 131 0.31 -12.07 -10.88
CA ALA A 131 -1.10 -12.38 -10.76
C ALA A 131 -1.45 -13.06 -9.42
N THR A 132 -0.55 -13.89 -8.89
CA THR A 132 -0.68 -14.48 -7.54
C THR A 132 -0.63 -13.42 -6.46
N PHE A 133 0.25 -12.43 -6.60
CA PHE A 133 0.31 -11.30 -5.68
C PHE A 133 -0.96 -10.44 -5.76
N MET A 134 -1.46 -10.13 -6.95
CA MET A 134 -2.74 -9.41 -7.13
C MET A 134 -3.91 -10.17 -6.52
N LYS A 135 -3.99 -11.50 -6.73
CA LYS A 135 -5.00 -12.36 -6.13
C LYS A 135 -4.95 -12.35 -4.60
N THR A 136 -3.75 -12.35 -4.05
CA THR A 136 -3.55 -12.32 -2.59
C THR A 136 -3.89 -10.94 -2.03
N GLY A 137 -3.47 -9.87 -2.73
CA GLY A 137 -3.78 -8.47 -2.40
C GLY A 137 -5.28 -8.21 -2.34
N LEU A 138 -6.05 -8.59 -3.36
CA LEU A 138 -7.51 -8.35 -3.36
C LEU A 138 -8.22 -9.05 -2.20
N GLN A 139 -7.71 -10.21 -1.76
CA GLN A 139 -8.26 -10.93 -0.62
C GLN A 139 -7.82 -10.28 0.70
N PHE A 140 -6.61 -9.75 0.78
CA PHE A 140 -6.16 -8.92 1.89
C PHE A 140 -7.04 -7.66 2.03
N GLU A 141 -7.27 -6.92 0.96
CA GLU A 141 -8.16 -5.75 0.93
C GLU A 141 -9.57 -6.10 1.41
N SER A 142 -10.08 -7.28 1.03
CA SER A 142 -11.38 -7.76 1.50
C SER A 142 -11.42 -7.93 3.02
N ILE A 143 -10.32 -8.34 3.64
CA ILE A 143 -10.18 -8.45 5.10
C ILE A 143 -10.09 -7.04 5.71
N LEU A 144 -9.28 -6.18 5.12
CA LEU A 144 -9.09 -4.79 5.54
C LEU A 144 -10.41 -4.03 5.53
N LYS A 145 -11.14 -4.01 4.39
CA LYS A 145 -12.45 -3.36 4.25
C LYS A 145 -13.45 -3.83 5.31
N ARG A 146 -13.52 -5.15 5.55
CA ARG A 146 -14.41 -5.70 6.58
C ARG A 146 -14.02 -5.25 7.98
N GLY A 147 -12.72 -5.19 8.29
CA GLY A 147 -12.23 -4.65 9.55
C GLY A 147 -12.53 -3.16 9.69
N LEU A 148 -12.31 -2.36 8.65
CA LEU A 148 -12.62 -0.93 8.63
C LEU A 148 -14.10 -0.64 8.82
N LEU A 149 -14.99 -1.41 8.18
CA LEU A 149 -16.43 -1.31 8.42
C LEU A 149 -16.79 -1.66 9.86
N ASP A 150 -16.17 -2.69 10.43
CA ASP A 150 -16.37 -3.09 11.84
C ASP A 150 -15.85 -2.02 12.81
N PHE A 151 -14.72 -1.38 12.50
CA PHE A 151 -14.14 -0.26 13.24
C PHE A 151 -15.03 0.99 13.17
N ALA A 152 -15.54 1.33 11.99
CA ALA A 152 -16.36 2.51 11.79
C ALA A 152 -17.73 2.42 12.48
N PHE A 153 -18.22 1.20 12.71
CA PHE A 153 -19.53 0.93 13.29
C PHE A 153 -19.72 1.59 14.68
N ASP A 154 -18.67 1.61 15.50
CA ASP A 154 -18.73 2.12 16.88
C ASP A 154 -18.27 3.59 17.00
N LEU A 155 -17.99 4.27 15.89
CA LEU A 155 -17.53 5.65 15.92
C LEU A 155 -18.68 6.64 16.22
N PRO A 156 -18.46 7.65 17.08
CA PRO A 156 -19.48 8.62 17.42
C PRO A 156 -19.76 9.60 16.27
N ASN A 157 -20.96 10.18 16.28
CA ASN A 157 -21.34 11.26 15.38
C ASN A 157 -20.29 12.39 15.39
N GLY A 158 -19.86 12.82 14.19
CA GLY A 158 -18.86 13.88 14.03
C GLY A 158 -17.40 13.44 14.13
N SER A 159 -17.13 12.13 14.32
CA SER A 159 -15.79 11.56 14.20
C SER A 159 -15.17 11.88 12.82
N PRO A 160 -14.01 12.54 12.75
CA PRO A 160 -13.31 12.73 11.47
C PRO A 160 -12.86 11.39 10.86
N GLU A 161 -12.60 10.38 11.68
CA GLU A 161 -12.20 9.04 11.25
C GLU A 161 -13.30 8.35 10.45
N TYR A 162 -14.58 8.50 10.82
CA TYR A 162 -15.70 7.84 10.12
C TYR A 162 -15.69 8.15 8.63
N ARG A 163 -15.61 9.44 8.27
CA ARG A 163 -15.59 9.86 6.87
C ARG A 163 -14.35 9.31 6.16
N TYR A 164 -13.19 9.39 6.80
CA TYR A 164 -11.95 8.94 6.18
C TYR A 164 -11.95 7.42 5.93
N VAL A 165 -12.38 6.64 6.91
CA VAL A 165 -12.46 5.18 6.82
C VAL A 165 -13.39 4.74 5.69
N TYR A 166 -14.51 5.43 5.48
CA TYR A 166 -15.38 5.14 4.32
C TYR A 166 -14.75 5.49 2.97
N HIS A 167 -13.93 6.55 2.90
CA HIS A 167 -13.15 6.82 1.69
C HIS A 167 -12.15 5.69 1.42
N GLU A 168 -11.41 5.26 2.45
CA GLU A 168 -10.49 4.12 2.36
C GLU A 168 -11.23 2.85 1.89
N VAL A 169 -12.39 2.52 2.46
CA VAL A 169 -13.19 1.35 2.01
C VAL A 169 -13.57 1.44 0.53
N ILE A 170 -13.88 2.62 0.01
CA ILE A 170 -14.24 2.84 -1.41
C ILE A 170 -13.01 2.68 -2.30
N GLU A 171 -11.88 3.30 -1.94
CA GLU A 171 -10.61 3.19 -2.67
C GLU A 171 -10.15 1.72 -2.72
N GLU A 172 -10.21 1.02 -1.60
CA GLU A 172 -9.90 -0.41 -1.51
C GLU A 172 -10.88 -1.30 -2.28
N ALA A 173 -12.12 -0.84 -2.52
CA ALA A 173 -13.05 -1.56 -3.39
C ALA A 173 -12.63 -1.45 -4.86
N GLN A 174 -12.14 -0.27 -5.27
CA GLN A 174 -11.60 -0.04 -6.60
C GLN A 174 -10.30 -0.83 -6.82
N HIS A 175 -9.41 -0.88 -5.82
CA HIS A 175 -8.23 -1.73 -5.86
C HIS A 175 -8.58 -3.20 -6.11
N ALA A 176 -9.56 -3.75 -5.39
CA ALA A 176 -9.97 -5.15 -5.54
C ALA A 176 -10.52 -5.45 -6.93
N LEU A 177 -11.33 -4.53 -7.49
CA LEU A 177 -11.86 -4.67 -8.85
C LEU A 177 -10.72 -4.65 -9.87
N MET A 178 -9.80 -3.69 -9.74
CA MET A 178 -8.61 -3.56 -10.59
C MET A 178 -7.74 -4.82 -10.54
N PHE A 179 -7.45 -5.35 -9.36
CA PHE A 179 -6.64 -6.56 -9.19
C PHE A 179 -7.34 -7.81 -9.72
N GLN A 180 -8.65 -7.93 -9.50
CA GLN A 180 -9.42 -9.05 -10.02
C GLN A 180 -9.51 -9.02 -11.55
N GLU A 181 -9.66 -7.85 -12.15
CA GLU A 181 -9.66 -7.69 -13.60
C GLU A 181 -8.32 -8.06 -14.22
N PHE A 182 -7.20 -7.63 -13.61
CA PHE A 182 -5.87 -8.07 -14.02
C PHE A 182 -5.73 -9.60 -13.97
N VAL A 183 -6.16 -10.23 -12.87
CA VAL A 183 -6.12 -11.69 -12.73
C VAL A 183 -6.95 -12.38 -13.82
N ASN A 184 -8.17 -11.90 -14.07
CA ASN A 184 -9.04 -12.46 -15.12
C ASN A 184 -8.36 -12.43 -16.49
N ARG A 185 -7.73 -11.30 -16.84
CA ARG A 185 -7.05 -11.11 -18.14
C ARG A 185 -5.81 -11.98 -18.32
N THR A 186 -5.20 -12.47 -17.24
CA THR A 186 -4.09 -13.45 -17.36
C THR A 186 -4.54 -14.82 -17.84
N GLY A 187 -5.82 -15.17 -17.65
CA GLY A 187 -6.35 -16.50 -17.93
C GLY A 187 -5.86 -17.61 -16.99
N PHE A 188 -5.11 -17.29 -15.93
CA PHE A 188 -4.64 -18.27 -14.96
C PHE A 188 -5.71 -18.60 -13.91
N ASP A 189 -5.76 -19.86 -13.49
CA ASP A 189 -6.54 -20.28 -12.33
C ASP A 189 -5.74 -20.05 -11.04
N ILE A 190 -6.08 -18.97 -10.32
CA ILE A 190 -5.38 -18.53 -9.12
C ILE A 190 -6.30 -18.62 -7.90
N PRO A 191 -6.13 -19.63 -7.01
CA PRO A 191 -7.01 -19.88 -5.87
C PRO A 191 -6.87 -18.84 -4.74
N GLY A 192 -5.73 -18.14 -4.68
CA GLY A 192 -5.40 -17.15 -3.65
C GLY A 192 -5.07 -17.77 -2.28
N LEU A 193 -5.46 -17.08 -1.20
CA LEU A 193 -5.30 -17.45 0.20
C LEU A 193 -5.88 -18.85 0.49
N GLY A 194 -5.07 -19.66 1.20
CA GLY A 194 -5.44 -21.01 1.63
C GLY A 194 -6.50 -21.01 2.73
N GLY A 195 -7.04 -22.20 3.03
CA GLY A 195 -8.13 -22.37 4.01
C GLY A 195 -7.81 -21.85 5.41
N LEU A 196 -6.58 -22.06 5.89
CA LEU A 196 -6.11 -21.54 7.17
C LEU A 196 -6.10 -20.01 7.20
N ASP A 197 -5.61 -19.37 6.14
CA ASP A 197 -5.52 -17.91 6.06
C ASP A 197 -6.93 -17.30 6.05
N ARG A 198 -7.87 -17.91 5.31
CA ARG A 198 -9.29 -17.53 5.32
C ARG A 198 -9.91 -17.68 6.71
N PHE A 199 -9.56 -18.72 7.45
CA PHE A 199 -10.02 -18.88 8.84
C PHE A 199 -9.45 -17.80 9.76
N LEU A 200 -8.13 -17.58 9.72
CA LEU A 200 -7.45 -16.55 10.53
C LEU A 200 -7.96 -15.13 10.24
N SER A 201 -8.39 -14.87 8.99
CA SER A 201 -8.98 -13.58 8.61
C SER A 201 -10.19 -13.17 9.47
N ARG A 202 -10.99 -14.14 9.94
CA ARG A 202 -12.16 -13.86 10.78
C ARG A 202 -11.76 -13.30 12.13
N THR A 203 -10.63 -13.78 12.67
CA THR A 203 -10.05 -13.28 13.90
C THR A 203 -9.51 -11.87 13.70
N VAL A 204 -8.79 -11.63 12.59
CA VAL A 204 -8.26 -10.30 12.25
C VAL A 204 -9.36 -9.25 12.16
N ILE A 205 -10.49 -9.57 11.51
CA ILE A 205 -11.62 -8.63 11.38
C ILE A 205 -12.15 -8.23 12.76
N ARG A 206 -12.29 -9.19 13.69
CA ARG A 206 -12.74 -8.89 15.06
C ARG A 206 -11.79 -7.96 15.80
N LEU A 207 -10.48 -8.03 15.51
CA LEU A 207 -9.49 -7.13 16.13
C LEU A 207 -9.76 -5.67 15.79
N ALA A 208 -10.37 -5.36 14.64
CA ALA A 208 -10.67 -3.99 14.26
C ALA A 208 -11.58 -3.27 15.28
N ARG A 209 -12.49 -4.00 15.94
CA ARG A 209 -13.30 -3.50 17.04
C ARG A 209 -12.60 -3.59 18.40
N ILE A 210 -12.11 -4.78 18.77
CA ILE A 210 -11.68 -5.04 20.16
C ILE A 210 -10.23 -4.60 20.45
N PHE A 211 -9.39 -4.55 19.42
CA PHE A 211 -7.99 -4.16 19.51
C PHE A 211 -7.53 -3.40 18.26
N PRO A 212 -8.08 -2.19 18.00
CA PRO A 212 -7.83 -1.46 16.76
C PRO A 212 -6.35 -1.20 16.50
N GLU A 213 -5.54 -0.99 17.54
CA GLU A 213 -4.10 -0.75 17.38
C GLU A 213 -3.38 -1.97 16.81
N LEU A 214 -3.76 -3.19 17.24
CA LEU A 214 -3.19 -4.41 16.68
C LEU A 214 -3.68 -4.63 15.24
N PHE A 215 -4.95 -4.31 14.96
CA PHE A 215 -5.50 -4.33 13.61
C PHE A 215 -4.77 -3.36 12.67
N PHE A 216 -4.49 -2.12 13.08
CA PHE A 216 -3.75 -1.18 12.24
C PHE A 216 -2.28 -1.57 12.07
N PHE A 217 -1.66 -2.26 13.03
CA PHE A 217 -0.36 -2.89 12.80
C PHE A 217 -0.40 -4.03 11.79
N PHE A 218 -1.48 -4.83 11.78
CA PHE A 218 -1.72 -5.82 10.74
C PHE A 218 -1.89 -5.15 9.36
N VAL A 219 -2.67 -4.07 9.27
CA VAL A 219 -2.83 -3.28 8.04
C VAL A 219 -1.47 -2.79 7.54
N LEU A 220 -0.69 -2.13 8.40
CA LEU A 220 0.66 -1.69 8.05
C LEU A 220 1.58 -2.86 7.63
N GLY A 221 1.41 -4.03 8.24
CA GLY A 221 2.17 -5.23 7.88
C GLY A 221 1.86 -5.76 6.47
N GLY A 222 0.65 -5.54 5.97
CA GLY A 222 0.25 -5.88 4.60
C GLY A 222 0.66 -4.81 3.60
N GLU A 223 0.48 -3.54 3.94
CA GLU A 223 0.65 -2.46 2.97
C GLU A 223 2.09 -1.93 2.86
N ASP A 224 2.86 -1.84 3.96
CA ASP A 224 4.22 -1.28 3.90
C ASP A 224 5.18 -2.11 3.03
N PRO A 225 5.21 -3.46 3.12
CA PRO A 225 6.08 -4.26 2.27
C PRO A 225 5.71 -4.16 0.79
N ILE A 226 4.41 -4.14 0.47
CA ILE A 226 3.92 -3.97 -0.91
C ILE A 226 4.35 -2.60 -1.44
N ASP A 227 4.09 -1.52 -0.69
CA ASP A 227 4.52 -0.16 -1.04
C ASP A 227 6.03 -0.10 -1.28
N HIS A 228 6.84 -0.78 -0.46
CA HIS A 228 8.28 -0.84 -0.62
C HIS A 228 8.70 -1.53 -1.92
N VAL A 229 8.15 -2.72 -2.20
CA VAL A 229 8.44 -3.50 -3.42
C VAL A 229 8.00 -2.72 -4.65
N GLN A 230 6.77 -2.19 -4.65
CA GLN A 230 6.23 -1.43 -5.77
C GLN A 230 7.04 -0.17 -6.05
N ARG A 231 7.36 0.63 -5.03
CA ARG A 231 8.20 1.84 -5.20
C ARG A 231 9.61 1.51 -5.65
N THR A 232 10.17 0.39 -5.22
CA THR A 232 11.50 -0.06 -5.66
C THR A 232 11.48 -0.44 -7.14
N ALA A 233 10.47 -1.21 -7.57
CA ALA A 233 10.28 -1.55 -8.98
C ALA A 233 10.10 -0.30 -9.86
N LEU A 234 9.29 0.68 -9.42
CA LEU A 234 9.09 1.95 -10.14
C LEU A 234 10.35 2.83 -10.22
N ARG A 235 11.31 2.66 -9.29
CA ARG A 235 12.59 3.38 -9.28
C ARG A 235 13.67 2.65 -10.07
N GLY A 236 13.58 1.33 -10.18
CA GLY A 236 14.59 0.46 -10.78
C GLY A 236 14.78 0.66 -12.28
N GLY A 237 13.91 1.42 -12.95
CA GLY A 237 14.07 1.77 -14.37
C GLY A 237 13.90 0.61 -15.36
N ARG A 238 13.44 -0.56 -14.88
CA ARG A 238 13.02 -1.66 -15.76
C ARG A 238 11.85 -1.22 -16.62
N ASP A 239 11.83 -1.71 -17.85
CA ASP A 239 10.64 -1.68 -18.71
C ASP A 239 9.56 -2.62 -18.15
N LEU A 240 8.64 -2.07 -17.36
CA LEU A 240 7.49 -2.78 -16.81
C LEU A 240 6.36 -2.79 -17.83
N HIS A 241 5.56 -3.85 -17.84
CA HIS A 241 4.35 -3.89 -18.66
C HIS A 241 3.44 -2.66 -18.35
N PRO A 242 2.98 -1.90 -19.36
CA PRO A 242 2.24 -0.64 -19.16
C PRO A 242 1.02 -0.77 -18.25
N LEU A 243 0.26 -1.86 -18.40
CA LEU A 243 -0.87 -2.15 -17.51
C LEU A 243 -0.43 -2.30 -16.04
N LEU A 244 0.61 -3.10 -15.77
CA LEU A 244 1.13 -3.28 -14.41
C LEU A 244 1.63 -1.94 -13.85
N LEU A 245 2.34 -1.16 -14.66
CA LEU A 245 2.82 0.17 -14.28
C LEU A 245 1.67 1.11 -13.91
N ARG A 246 0.57 1.12 -14.69
CA ARG A 246 -0.61 1.95 -14.43
C ARG A 246 -1.30 1.54 -13.12
N ILE A 247 -1.51 0.24 -12.91
CA ILE A 247 -2.08 -0.31 -11.68
C ILE A 247 -1.26 0.11 -10.45
N MET A 248 0.07 -0.06 -10.52
CA MET A 248 0.97 0.32 -9.42
C MET A 248 0.95 1.83 -9.14
N GLN A 249 0.83 2.66 -10.18
CA GLN A 249 0.76 4.12 -10.01
C GLN A 249 -0.51 4.55 -9.28
N ILE A 250 -1.66 3.96 -9.63
CA ILE A 250 -2.93 4.20 -8.97
C ILE A 250 -2.81 3.77 -7.50
N HIS A 251 -2.49 2.50 -7.27
CA HIS A 251 -2.43 1.90 -5.93
C HIS A 251 -1.51 2.67 -4.98
N VAL A 252 -0.25 2.93 -5.36
CA VAL A 252 0.73 3.64 -4.52
C VAL A 252 0.30 5.08 -4.19
N THR A 253 -0.50 5.71 -5.05
CA THR A 253 -0.97 7.10 -4.83
C THR A 253 -2.04 7.17 -3.75
N GLU A 254 -2.92 6.17 -3.70
CA GLU A 254 -4.01 6.05 -2.73
C GLU A 254 -3.49 5.49 -1.40
N GLU A 255 -2.71 4.41 -1.45
CA GLU A 255 -2.10 3.76 -0.26
C GLU A 255 -1.23 4.70 0.58
N ALA A 256 -0.62 5.71 -0.04
CA ALA A 256 0.13 6.72 0.70
C ALA A 256 -0.73 7.43 1.76
N ARG A 257 -2.05 7.56 1.54
CA ARG A 257 -3.00 8.13 2.50
C ARG A 257 -3.39 7.13 3.56
N HIS A 258 -3.71 5.89 3.18
CA HIS A 258 -4.06 4.80 4.10
C HIS A 258 -2.96 4.58 5.14
N LEU A 259 -1.72 4.45 4.67
CA LEU A 259 -0.53 4.38 5.52
C LEU A 259 -0.36 5.63 6.40
N CYS A 260 -0.69 6.83 5.91
CA CYS A 260 -0.62 8.06 6.70
C CYS A 260 -1.60 8.01 7.88
N PHE A 261 -2.84 7.63 7.61
CA PHE A 261 -3.89 7.54 8.62
C PHE A 261 -3.54 6.50 9.67
N ALA A 262 -3.23 5.26 9.28
CA ALA A 262 -2.91 4.17 10.19
C ALA A 262 -1.75 4.53 11.14
N ARG A 263 -0.67 5.13 10.61
CA ARG A 263 0.46 5.58 11.45
C ARG A 263 0.07 6.66 12.44
N HIS A 264 -0.68 7.68 12.01
CA HIS A 264 -1.08 8.76 12.92
C HIS A 264 -2.11 8.30 13.94
N TYR A 265 -2.99 7.37 13.56
CA TYR A 265 -3.90 6.70 14.48
C TYR A 265 -3.11 5.96 15.57
N LEU A 266 -2.11 5.16 15.21
CA LEU A 266 -1.26 4.47 16.17
C LEU A 266 -0.48 5.43 17.07
N LYS A 267 0.14 6.47 16.50
CA LYS A 267 0.85 7.53 17.26
C LYS A 267 -0.02 8.23 18.28
N ARG A 268 -1.31 8.40 17.97
CA ARG A 268 -2.28 9.01 18.88
C ARG A 268 -2.71 8.03 19.98
N ASN A 269 -3.04 6.78 19.64
CA ASN A 269 -3.75 5.89 20.56
C ASN A 269 -2.82 4.98 21.39
N VAL A 270 -1.71 4.52 20.82
CA VAL A 270 -0.78 3.59 21.51
C VAL A 270 -0.22 4.14 22.83
N PRO A 271 0.14 5.45 22.95
CA PRO A 271 0.61 6.01 24.22
C PRO A 271 -0.40 5.94 25.37
N HIS A 272 -1.70 5.83 25.07
CA HIS A 272 -2.78 5.76 26.04
C HIS A 272 -3.17 4.33 26.41
N LEU A 273 -2.51 3.31 25.85
CA LEU A 273 -2.79 1.91 26.17
C LEU A 273 -2.30 1.54 27.57
N GLY A 274 -3.14 0.78 28.28
CA GLY A 274 -2.73 0.12 29.52
C GLY A 274 -1.59 -0.90 29.31
N PRO A 275 -0.86 -1.26 30.38
CA PRO A 275 0.38 -2.03 30.28
C PRO A 275 0.19 -3.41 29.62
N ALA A 276 -0.91 -4.10 29.93
CA ALA A 276 -1.21 -5.42 29.35
C ALA A 276 -1.42 -5.37 27.83
N ARG A 277 -2.23 -4.43 27.34
CA ARG A 277 -2.46 -4.26 25.89
C ARG A 277 -1.19 -3.80 25.20
N ARG A 278 -0.40 -2.91 25.81
CA ARG A 278 0.87 -2.46 25.26
C ARG A 278 1.89 -3.59 25.15
N LEU A 279 1.98 -4.47 26.16
CA LEU A 279 2.82 -5.67 26.11
C LEU A 279 2.35 -6.62 25.01
N ALA A 280 1.05 -6.91 24.94
CA ALA A 280 0.48 -7.75 23.88
C ALA A 280 0.80 -7.18 22.49
N LEU A 281 0.64 -5.88 22.29
CA LEU A 281 0.99 -5.20 21.04
C LEU A 281 2.49 -5.38 20.71
N SER A 282 3.37 -5.17 21.69
CA SER A 282 4.82 -5.31 21.49
C SER A 282 5.26 -6.72 21.07
N VAL A 283 4.56 -7.76 21.52
CA VAL A 283 4.88 -9.17 21.24
C VAL A 283 4.17 -9.68 19.98
N LEU A 284 2.92 -9.31 19.77
CA LEU A 284 2.11 -9.81 18.65
C LEU A 284 2.48 -9.13 17.32
N THR A 285 2.83 -7.84 17.33
CA THR A 285 3.24 -7.11 16.12
C THR A 285 4.38 -7.81 15.35
N PRO A 286 5.54 -8.15 15.96
CA PRO A 286 6.59 -8.86 15.23
C PRO A 286 6.15 -10.22 14.68
N VAL A 287 5.30 -10.96 15.40
CA VAL A 287 4.78 -12.25 14.94
C VAL A 287 3.95 -12.08 13.66
N ILE A 288 3.03 -11.11 13.66
CA ILE A 288 2.21 -10.79 12.50
C ILE A 288 3.09 -10.39 11.32
N LEU A 289 4.04 -9.48 11.54
CA LEU A 289 4.94 -8.99 10.49
C LEU A 289 5.81 -10.10 9.89
N ALA A 290 6.34 -11.01 10.72
CA ALA A 290 7.14 -12.14 10.24
C ALA A 290 6.31 -13.08 9.35
N VAL A 291 5.11 -13.44 9.80
CA VAL A 291 4.21 -14.32 9.03
C VAL A 291 3.82 -13.67 7.72
N MET A 292 3.42 -12.39 7.74
CA MET A 292 3.02 -11.67 6.54
C MET A 292 4.17 -11.50 5.56
N ALA A 293 5.32 -11.03 6.03
CA ALA A 293 6.50 -10.85 5.18
C ALA A 293 6.93 -12.16 4.51
N GLN A 294 6.90 -13.29 5.23
CA GLN A 294 7.20 -14.58 4.64
C GLN A 294 6.21 -14.95 3.52
N ARG A 295 4.91 -14.73 3.73
CA ARG A 295 3.88 -15.05 2.74
C ARG A 295 3.92 -14.14 1.51
N MET A 296 4.33 -12.89 1.67
CA MET A 296 4.32 -11.89 0.60
C MET A 296 5.62 -11.86 -0.19
N MET A 297 6.75 -12.23 0.42
CA MET A 297 8.05 -12.14 -0.22
C MET A 297 8.49 -13.45 -0.89
N GLN A 298 7.75 -14.55 -0.72
CA GLN A 298 8.09 -15.87 -1.26
C GLN A 298 6.98 -16.38 -2.20
N PRO A 299 7.33 -17.18 -3.23
CA PRO A 299 6.35 -17.79 -4.11
C PRO A 299 5.46 -18.75 -3.31
N SER A 300 4.18 -18.79 -3.65
CA SER A 300 3.26 -19.74 -3.04
C SER A 300 3.69 -21.17 -3.37
N GLY A 301 3.37 -22.12 -2.48
CA GLY A 301 3.65 -23.53 -2.74
C GLY A 301 2.94 -24.06 -4.01
N GLN A 302 1.87 -23.39 -4.45
CA GLN A 302 1.21 -23.70 -5.72
C GLN A 302 2.10 -23.32 -6.91
N ILE A 303 2.66 -22.11 -6.94
CA ILE A 303 3.57 -21.67 -8.01
C ILE A 303 4.78 -22.61 -8.09
N VAL A 304 5.35 -22.97 -6.93
CA VAL A 304 6.46 -23.92 -6.84
C VAL A 304 6.09 -25.26 -7.49
N ARG A 305 4.90 -25.81 -7.19
CA ARG A 305 4.43 -27.07 -7.80
C ARG A 305 4.12 -26.93 -9.29
N GLN A 306 3.47 -25.85 -9.69
CA GLN A 306 2.99 -25.64 -11.06
C GLN A 306 4.14 -25.55 -12.07
N TYR A 307 5.24 -24.89 -11.70
CA TYR A 307 6.43 -24.79 -12.57
C TYR A 307 7.53 -25.78 -12.22
N GLY A 308 7.28 -26.71 -11.28
CA GLY A 308 8.27 -27.69 -10.85
C GLY A 308 9.54 -27.06 -10.29
N ILE A 309 9.44 -25.92 -9.60
CA ILE A 309 10.59 -25.22 -9.03
C ILE A 309 11.24 -26.13 -7.97
N PRO A 310 12.51 -26.54 -8.13
CA PRO A 310 13.14 -27.45 -7.18
C PRO A 310 13.19 -26.83 -5.78
N GLY A 311 12.97 -27.63 -4.74
CA GLY A 311 13.03 -27.16 -3.35
C GLY A 311 14.38 -26.51 -2.99
N ALA A 312 15.47 -27.01 -3.57
CA ALA A 312 16.81 -26.42 -3.42
C ALA A 312 16.89 -25.00 -4.01
N VAL A 313 16.20 -24.73 -5.12
CA VAL A 313 16.15 -23.39 -5.76
C VAL A 313 15.32 -22.43 -4.92
N VAL A 314 14.20 -22.90 -4.35
CA VAL A 314 13.40 -22.09 -3.40
C VAL A 314 14.23 -21.74 -2.16
N ASP A 315 14.98 -22.70 -1.63
CA ASP A 315 15.87 -22.49 -0.49
C ASP A 315 16.99 -21.51 -0.83
N GLU A 316 17.65 -21.68 -1.98
CA GLU A 316 18.69 -20.79 -2.48
C GLU A 316 18.18 -19.36 -2.66
N ALA A 317 17.05 -19.18 -3.36
CA ALA A 317 16.50 -17.88 -3.70
C ALA A 317 15.96 -17.11 -2.48
N TYR A 318 15.30 -17.82 -1.56
CA TYR A 318 14.48 -17.21 -0.51
C TYR A 318 14.93 -17.53 0.91
N ARG A 319 15.09 -18.81 1.28
CA ARG A 319 15.28 -19.19 2.69
C ARG A 319 16.71 -18.98 3.20
N ARG A 320 17.70 -19.25 2.36
CA ARG A 320 19.14 -19.17 2.68
C ARG A 320 19.81 -17.95 2.05
N SER A 321 19.11 -17.19 1.21
CA SER A 321 19.65 -16.00 0.55
C SER A 321 19.81 -14.83 1.55
N PRO A 322 21.05 -14.35 1.80
CA PRO A 322 21.28 -13.15 2.61
C PRO A 322 20.60 -11.93 1.98
N ARG A 323 20.63 -11.84 0.64
CA ARG A 323 20.01 -10.75 -0.11
C ARG A 323 18.48 -10.73 0.05
N HIS A 324 17.83 -11.90 0.01
CA HIS A 324 16.39 -11.98 0.27
C HIS A 324 16.02 -11.54 1.69
N ARG A 325 16.83 -11.96 2.66
CA ARG A 325 16.68 -11.54 4.05
C ARG A 325 16.82 -10.02 4.18
N GLU A 326 17.84 -9.42 3.56
CA GLU A 326 18.03 -7.96 3.54
C GLU A 326 16.84 -7.23 2.90
N LYS A 327 16.33 -7.70 1.75
CA LYS A 327 15.13 -7.16 1.10
C LYS A 327 13.92 -7.18 2.06
N THR A 328 13.71 -8.30 2.75
CA THR A 328 12.64 -8.47 3.73
C THR A 328 12.78 -7.49 4.91
N LEU A 329 14.00 -7.34 5.43
CA LEU A 329 14.28 -6.43 6.54
C LEU A 329 14.16 -4.96 6.16
N ALA A 330 14.46 -4.62 4.91
CA ALA A 330 14.28 -3.29 4.35
C ALA A 330 12.79 -2.94 4.17
N ALA A 331 11.99 -3.91 3.70
CA ALA A 331 10.54 -3.77 3.57
C ALA A 331 9.86 -3.52 4.93
N LEU A 332 10.32 -4.18 5.99
CA LEU A 332 9.79 -4.01 7.35
C LEU A 332 10.36 -2.80 8.11
N ALA A 333 11.32 -2.07 7.53
CA ALA A 333 12.05 -1.02 8.24
C ALA A 333 11.14 0.11 8.77
N LYS A 334 10.16 0.55 7.97
CA LYS A 334 9.24 1.63 8.35
C LYS A 334 8.31 1.23 9.51
N VAL A 335 7.80 0.01 9.53
CA VAL A 335 6.97 -0.48 10.64
C VAL A 335 7.81 -0.68 11.90
N ARG A 336 9.03 -1.18 11.75
CA ARG A 336 9.99 -1.33 12.85
C ARG A 336 10.35 0.02 13.48
N GLU A 337 10.57 1.06 12.66
CA GLU A 337 10.79 2.43 13.14
C GLU A 337 9.57 2.93 13.93
N LEU A 338 8.36 2.73 13.41
CA LEU A 338 7.15 3.10 14.13
C LEU A 338 7.04 2.38 15.49
N CYS A 339 7.38 1.10 15.55
CA CYS A 339 7.43 0.36 16.82
C CYS A 339 8.44 0.98 17.80
N ARG A 340 9.59 1.47 17.31
CA ARG A 340 10.58 2.18 18.12
C ARG A 340 10.01 3.49 18.66
N GLU A 341 9.45 4.32 17.78
CA GLU A 341 8.85 5.61 18.14
C GLU A 341 7.74 5.47 19.19
N LEU A 342 6.98 4.38 19.13
CA LEU A 342 5.88 4.08 20.07
C LEU A 342 6.36 3.41 21.36
N GLY A 343 7.67 3.16 21.51
CA GLY A 343 8.23 2.44 22.67
C GLY A 343 7.69 1.02 22.80
N LEU A 344 7.49 0.33 21.67
CA LEU A 344 7.07 -1.07 21.61
C LEU A 344 8.26 -2.02 21.44
N LEU A 345 9.48 -1.51 21.27
CA LEU A 345 10.71 -2.30 21.25
C LEU A 345 11.27 -2.46 22.66
N THR A 346 10.65 -3.36 23.43
CA THR A 346 11.11 -3.81 24.75
C THR A 346 12.18 -4.91 24.61
N PRO A 347 12.95 -5.24 25.66
CA PRO A 347 13.89 -6.37 25.62
C PRO A 347 13.23 -7.70 25.21
N VAL A 348 11.99 -7.93 25.68
CA VAL A 348 11.21 -9.13 25.33
C VAL A 348 10.82 -9.12 23.86
N SER A 349 10.20 -8.04 23.37
CA SER A 349 9.80 -7.97 21.97
C SER A 349 11.01 -8.05 21.04
N THR A 350 12.12 -7.38 21.37
CA THR A 350 13.34 -7.43 20.54
C THR A 350 13.86 -8.86 20.39
N ARG A 351 13.80 -9.69 21.44
CA ARG A 351 14.10 -11.13 21.32
C ARG A 351 13.13 -11.83 20.39
N VAL A 352 11.83 -11.52 20.43
CA VAL A 352 10.85 -12.07 19.48
C VAL A 352 11.19 -11.67 18.04
N TRP A 353 11.51 -10.40 17.78
CA TRP A 353 11.96 -9.92 16.47
C TRP A 353 13.20 -10.66 15.96
N GLN A 354 14.16 -10.95 16.85
CA GLN A 354 15.38 -11.71 16.53
C GLN A 354 15.09 -13.19 16.25
N LEU A 355 14.29 -13.85 17.09
CA LEU A 355 13.90 -15.25 16.93
C LEU A 355 13.14 -15.50 15.62
N LEU A 356 12.34 -14.51 15.20
CA LEU A 356 11.61 -14.56 13.93
C LEU A 356 12.46 -14.16 12.71
N GLY A 357 13.74 -13.84 12.88
CA GLY A 357 14.65 -13.51 11.80
C GLY A 357 14.39 -12.16 11.12
N ILE A 358 13.45 -11.36 11.63
CA ILE A 358 13.06 -10.04 11.10
C ILE A 358 13.80 -8.87 11.78
N TRP A 359 14.92 -9.18 12.42
CA TRP A 359 15.84 -8.22 13.01
C TRP A 359 17.28 -8.65 12.79
N ASN A 360 18.10 -7.73 12.28
CA ASN A 360 19.54 -7.89 12.35
C ASN A 360 19.99 -7.22 13.65
N ALA A 361 20.57 -7.99 14.55
CA ALA A 361 21.38 -7.37 15.59
C ALA A 361 22.56 -6.70 14.88
N SER A 362 22.46 -5.39 14.61
CA SER A 362 23.71 -4.63 14.47
C SER A 362 24.47 -4.80 15.79
N PRO A 363 25.79 -5.03 15.76
CA PRO A 363 26.58 -4.92 16.98
C PRO A 363 26.29 -3.54 17.56
N ALA A 364 26.00 -3.49 18.86
CA ALA A 364 25.78 -2.23 19.55
C ALA A 364 26.90 -1.25 19.20
N ALA A 365 26.54 -0.04 18.76
CA ALA A 365 27.44 1.10 18.74
C ALA A 365 27.38 1.78 20.11
#